data_AF-L8XXA7-F1
#
_entry.id   AF-L8XXA7-F1
#
_cell.length_a   1.000
_cell.length_b   1.000
_cell.length_c   1.000
_cell.angle_alpha   90.00
_cell.angle_beta   90.00
_cell.angle_gamma   90.00
#
_symmetry.space_group_name_H-M   'P 1'
#
loop_
_entity.id
_entity.type
_entity.pdbx_description
1 polymer ?
#
loop_
_entity_poly.entity_id
_entity_poly.type
_entity_poly.pdbx_seq_one_letter_code
_entity_poly.pdbx_strand_id
1 'polypeptide(L)' 'MDQLPKLRWRARRGMREMDRLFDHYLDHHYADAPAEEKAMFSALLEMQDPELFDLLLLKAPPQSPEQEALIRKINPHLS' A
#
# COMPACT_ATOMS: atom_id res chain seq x y z
N MET A 1 9.91 5.90 18.58
CA MET A 1 10.29 6.79 17.46
C MET A 1 9.31 6.53 16.34
N ASP A 2 8.47 7.50 16.00
CA ASP A 2 7.42 7.35 15.00
C ASP A 2 8.01 6.90 13.67
N GLN A 3 7.68 5.68 13.25
CA GLN A 3 8.12 5.12 11.97
C GLN A 3 7.28 5.66 10.80
N LEU A 4 6.15 6.31 11.09
CA LEU A 4 5.21 6.80 10.09
C LEU A 4 5.79 7.87 9.14
N PRO A 5 6.58 8.87 9.58
CA PRO A 5 7.22 9.82 8.67
C PRO A 5 8.21 9.15 7.70
N LYS A 6 8.98 8.16 8.19
CA LYS A 6 9.90 7.38 7.35
C LYS A 6 9.15 6.52 6.35
N LEU A 7 8.03 5.95 6.76
CA LEU A 7 7.18 5.13 5.91
C LEU A 7 6.49 5.97 4.82
N ARG A 8 5.95 7.14 5.19
CA ARG A 8 5.42 8.12 4.24
C ARG A 8 6.45 8.51 3.20
N TRP A 9 7.69 8.78 3.62
CA TRP A 9 8.76 9.11 2.68
C TRP A 9 9.04 7.96 1.69
N ARG A 10 9.03 6.69 2.15
CA ARG A 10 9.19 5.52 1.28
C ARG A 10 8.00 5.29 0.34
N ALA A 11 6.81 5.68 0.76
CA ALA A 11 5.59 5.58 -0.04
C ALA A 11 5.52 6.62 -1.16
N ARG A 12 6.35 7.68 -1.14
CA ARG A 12 6.39 8.69 -2.21
C ARG A 12 6.98 8.10 -3.48
N ARG A 13 6.22 8.14 -4.57
CA ARG A 13 6.59 7.65 -5.90
C ARG A 13 6.53 8.78 -6.93
N GLY A 14 6.90 8.50 -8.18
CA GLY A 14 6.84 9.49 -9.26
C GLY A 14 5.42 9.83 -9.74
N MET A 15 4.42 9.05 -9.31
CA MET A 15 3.03 9.17 -9.74
C MET A 15 2.12 9.65 -8.61
N ARG A 16 1.51 10.84 -8.79
CA ARG A 16 0.60 11.46 -7.81
C ARG A 16 -0.56 10.57 -7.37
N GLU A 17 -1.00 9.66 -8.25
CA GLU A 17 -2.09 8.74 -7.93
C GLU A 17 -1.65 7.71 -6.89
N MET A 18 -0.47 7.11 -7.05
CA MET A 18 0.07 6.17 -6.06
C MET A 18 0.29 6.86 -4.71
N ASP A 19 0.81 8.09 -4.71
CA ASP A 19 1.01 8.87 -3.49
C ASP A 19 -0.31 9.01 -2.71
N ARG A 20 -1.41 9.35 -3.41
CA ARG A 20 -2.73 9.48 -2.78
C ARG A 20 -3.26 8.17 -2.21
N LEU A 21 -3.10 7.06 -2.94
CA LEU A 21 -3.53 5.74 -2.47
C LEU A 21 -2.80 5.35 -1.19
N PHE A 22 -1.48 5.57 -1.14
CA PHE A 22 -0.70 5.26 0.05
C PHE A 22 -0.97 6.21 1.21
N ASP A 23 -1.09 7.51 0.96
CA ASP A 23 -1.45 8.48 2.00
C ASP A 23 -2.83 8.13 2.60
N HIS A 24 -3.81 7.76 1.76
CA HIS A 24 -5.12 7.31 2.22
C HIS A 24 -5.00 6.13 3.18
N TYR A 25 -4.28 5.07 2.79
CA TYR A 25 -4.07 3.91 3.65
C TYR A 25 -3.32 4.25 4.94
N LEU A 26 -2.29 5.08 4.86
CA LEU A 26 -1.49 5.50 6.01
C LEU A 26 -2.30 6.32 7.03
N ASP A 27 -3.26 7.11 6.56
CA ASP A 27 -4.11 7.93 7.41
C ASP A 27 -5.31 7.19 8.02
N HIS A 28 -5.89 6.22 7.30
CA HIS A 28 -7.16 5.61 7.70
C HIS A 28 -7.03 4.18 8.24
N HIS A 29 -5.97 3.46 7.86
CA HIS A 29 -5.86 2.02 8.15
C HIS A 29 -4.56 1.64 8.86
N TYR A 30 -3.45 2.30 8.55
CA TYR A 30 -2.14 1.86 9.05
C TYR A 30 -2.00 1.94 10.58
N ALA A 31 -2.64 2.90 11.26
CA ALA A 31 -2.54 3.03 12.72
C ALA A 31 -3.00 1.75 13.44
N ASP A 32 -4.18 1.26 13.07
CA ASP A 32 -4.86 0.11 13.68
C ASP A 32 -4.53 -1.23 12.99
N ALA A 33 -3.79 -1.20 11.88
CA ALA A 33 -3.41 -2.42 11.16
C ALA A 33 -2.57 -3.38 12.03
N PRO A 34 -2.80 -4.70 11.92
CA PRO A 34 -1.99 -5.70 12.60
C PRO A 34 -0.55 -5.71 12.08
N ALA A 35 0.37 -6.28 12.86
CA ALA A 35 1.80 -6.31 12.51
C ALA A 35 2.07 -6.99 11.16
N GLU A 36 1.31 -8.03 10.83
CA GLU A 36 1.40 -8.76 9.56
C GLU A 36 1.02 -7.87 8.36
N GLU A 37 -0.07 -7.11 8.47
CA GLU A 37 -0.50 -6.17 7.42
C GLU A 37 0.51 -5.01 7.26
N LYS A 38 1.06 -4.50 8.37
CA LYS A 38 2.13 -3.48 8.35
C LYS A 38 3.41 -3.99 7.68
N ALA A 39 3.78 -5.24 7.93
CA ALA A 39 4.92 -5.90 7.29
C ALA A 39 4.66 -6.09 5.79
N MET A 40 3.45 -6.51 5.40
CA MET A 40 3.07 -6.69 4.01
C MET A 40 3.03 -5.37 3.24
N PHE A 41 2.50 -4.30 3.86
CA PHE A 41 2.58 -2.96 3.29
C PHE A 41 4.03 -2.51 3.08
N SER A 42 4.90 -2.79 4.06
CA SER A 42 6.33 -2.47 3.93
C SER A 42 6.97 -3.25 2.78
N ALA A 43 6.60 -4.52 2.57
CA ALA A 43 7.07 -5.33 1.44
C ALA A 43 6.58 -4.79 0.09
N LEU A 44 5.34 -4.28 0.01
CA LEU A 44 4.83 -3.60 -1.20
C LEU A 44 5.70 -2.39 -1.55
N LEU A 45 6.18 -1.63 -0.55
CA LEU A 45 7.03 -0.46 -0.79
C LEU A 45 8.41 -0.79 -1.35
N GLU A 46 8.86 -2.05 -1.27
CA GLU A 46 10.12 -2.51 -1.89
C GLU A 46 9.93 -2.94 -3.35
N MET A 47 8.68 -3.01 -3.85
CA MET A 47 8.38 -3.33 -5.26
C MET A 47 8.61 -2.14 -6.20
N GLN A 48 8.95 -2.46 -7.44
CA GLN A 48 9.12 -1.49 -8.53
C GLN A 48 7.78 -0.82 -8.88
N ASP A 49 7.82 0.48 -9.24
CA ASP A 49 6.62 1.28 -9.53
C ASP A 49 5.64 0.63 -10.52
N PRO A 50 6.07 0.07 -11.68
CA PRO A 50 5.13 -0.51 -12.65
C PRO A 50 4.38 -1.73 -12.10
N GLU A 51 5.11 -2.66 -11.47
CA GLU A 51 4.54 -3.89 -10.91
C GLU A 51 3.60 -3.58 -9.74
N LEU A 52 4.01 -2.66 -8.89
CA LEU A 52 3.20 -2.21 -7.75
C LEU A 52 1.92 -1.54 -8.23
N PHE A 53 2.00 -0.69 -9.27
CA PHE A 53 0.82 -0.03 -9.82
C PHE A 53 -0.18 -1.02 -10.43
N ASP A 54 0.30 -2.01 -11.18
CA ASP A 54 -0.56 -3.07 -11.72
C ASP A 54 -1.21 -3.90 -10.61
N LEU A 55 -0.49 -4.15 -9.52
CA LEU A 55 -1.03 -4.84 -8.35
C LEU A 55 -2.11 -4.00 -7.62
N LEU A 56 -1.88 -2.69 -7.44
CA LEU A 56 -2.86 -1.76 -6.84
C LEU A 56 -4.15 -1.61 -7.66
N LEU A 57 -4.08 -1.92 -8.95
CA LEU A 57 -5.23 -1.93 -9.85
C LEU A 57 -5.84 -3.33 -10.03
N LEU A 58 -5.35 -4.35 -9.30
CA LEU A 58 -5.69 -5.76 -9.48
C LEU A 58 -5.55 -6.26 -10.94
N LYS A 59 -4.64 -5.65 -11.70
CA LYS A 59 -4.24 -6.13 -13.04
C LYS A 59 -3.23 -7.26 -12.95
N ALA A 60 -2.42 -7.26 -11.88
CA ALA A 60 -1.60 -8.39 -11.47
C ALA A 60 -2.32 -9.17 -10.37
N PRO A 61 -2.23 -10.52 -10.36
CA PRO A 61 -2.86 -11.32 -9.32
C PRO A 61 -2.18 -11.11 -7.96
N PRO A 62 -2.94 -10.91 -6.88
CA PRO A 62 -2.38 -10.94 -5.53
C PRO A 62 -1.86 -12.34 -5.20
N GLN A 63 -0.82 -12.40 -4.37
CA GLN A 63 -0.17 -13.63 -3.95
C GLN A 63 -0.93 -14.34 -2.82
N SER A 64 -1.78 -13.61 -2.09
CA SER A 64 -2.61 -14.17 -1.03
C SER A 64 -3.90 -13.36 -0.82
N PRO A 65 -4.93 -13.94 -0.18
CA PRO A 65 -6.15 -13.22 0.17
C PRO A 65 -5.90 -12.00 1.07
N GLU A 66 -4.92 -12.07 1.96
CA GLU A 66 -4.54 -10.98 2.85
C GLU A 66 -3.90 -9.82 2.05
N GLN A 67 -3.10 -10.14 1.03
CA GLN A 67 -2.54 -9.12 0.14
C GLN A 67 -3.64 -8.43 -0.67
N GLU A 68 -4.63 -9.19 -1.16
CA GLU A 68 -5.79 -8.62 -1.83
C GLU A 68 -6.59 -7.69 -0.91
N ALA A 69 -6.84 -8.12 0.33
CA ALA A 69 -7.52 -7.30 1.32
C ALA A 69 -6.77 -6.00 1.62
N LEU A 70 -5.45 -6.05 1.71
CA LEU A 70 -4.61 -4.85 1.85
C LEU A 70 -4.72 -3.94 0.61
N ILE A 71 -4.65 -4.49 -0.60
CA ILE A 71 -4.77 -3.73 -1.84
C ILE A 71 -6.12 -3.00 -1.90
N ARG A 72 -7.22 -3.64 -1.48
CA ARG A 72 -8.55 -3.01 -1.42
C ARG A 72 -8.64 -1.88 -0.39
N LYS A 73 -7.90 -1.97 0.72
CA LYS A 73 -7.78 -0.85 1.68
C LYS A 73 -6.95 0.30 1.13
N ILE A 74 -5.93 0.01 0.32
CA ILE A 74 -5.09 1.03 -0.32
C ILE A 74 -5.83 1.73 -1.46
N ASN A 75 -6.56 0.95 -2.27
CA ASN A 75 -7.34 1.44 -3.39
C ASN A 75 -8.83 1.18 -3.16
N PRO A 76 -9.54 2.11 -2.49
CA PRO A 76 -10.96 1.98 -2.19
C PRO A 76 -11.86 2.08 -3.44
N HIS A 77 -11.29 2.38 -4.61
CA HIS A 77 -12.03 2.44 -5.88
C HIS A 77 -12.16 1.07 -6.57
N LEU A 78 -11.55 0.02 -6.02
CA LEU A 78 -11.73 -1.35 -6.49
C LEU A 78 -13.12 -1.86 -6.08
N SER A 79 -14.09 -1.69 -6.99
CA SER A 79 -15.48 -2.18 -6.89
C SER A 79 -15.58 -3.70 -6.83
#